data_AF-A0A532UZS3-F1
#
_entry.id   AF-A0A532UZS3-F1
#
_cell.length_a   1.000
_cell.length_b   1.000
_cell.length_c   1.000
_cell.angle_alpha   90.00
_cell.angle_beta   90.00
_cell.angle_gamma   90.00
#
_symmetry.space_group_name_H-M   'P 1'
#
loop_
_entity.id
_entity.type
_entity.pdbx_description
1 polymer ?
#
loop_
_entity_poly.entity_id
_entity_poly.type
_entity_poly.pdbx_seq_one_letter_code
_entity_poly.pdbx_strand_id
1 'polypeptide(L)'
;MTSPKRSKAEITSYKMSRVKKRDTKQEIVVRSVLHRLGYRFRLHDKNLPGTPDIVLKKHKKIIFVHGCFWHGHKNCRLSSIPKTNSEFWKDKIVRNRKRDKKVKSDLELMGWSVLIVWQCQIIDTGSLRSSLESFLSS
;
A
#
# COMPACT_ATOMS: atom_id res chain seq x y z
N MET A 1 14.10 -31.82 27.93
CA MET A 1 13.10 -31.92 26.84
C MET A 1 13.26 -30.70 25.93
N THR A 2 13.94 -30.84 24.80
CA THR A 2 14.13 -29.75 23.83
C THR A 2 12.90 -29.67 22.93
N SER A 3 12.19 -28.54 22.97
CA SER A 3 11.02 -28.28 22.11
C SER A 3 11.43 -28.36 20.62
N PRO A 4 10.61 -28.94 19.72
CA PRO A 4 10.99 -29.09 18.32
C PRO A 4 11.13 -27.71 17.67
N LYS A 5 12.26 -27.45 17.01
CA LYS A 5 12.44 -26.23 16.21
C LYS A 5 11.49 -26.27 15.01
N ARG A 6 10.62 -25.26 14.88
CA ARG A 6 9.73 -25.10 13.71
C ARG A 6 10.53 -25.07 12.41
N SER A 7 10.00 -25.70 11.37
CA SER A 7 10.54 -25.67 10.02
C SER A 7 10.47 -24.26 9.39
N LYS A 8 11.26 -24.04 8.35
CA LYS A 8 11.29 -22.77 7.59
C LYS A 8 9.93 -22.42 6.95
N ALA A 9 9.17 -23.44 6.54
CA ALA A 9 7.82 -23.28 5.98
C ALA A 9 6.83 -22.81 7.05
N GLU A 10 6.87 -23.41 8.26
CA GLU A 10 6.02 -23.01 9.39
C GLU A 10 6.34 -21.58 9.86
N ILE A 11 7.62 -21.21 9.92
CA ILE A 11 8.03 -19.83 10.25
C ILE A 11 7.51 -18.85 9.20
N THR A 12 7.58 -19.20 7.92
CA THR A 12 7.09 -18.34 6.83
C THR A 12 5.57 -18.21 6.89
N SER A 13 4.84 -19.32 7.04
CA SER A 13 3.38 -19.32 7.19
C SER A 13 2.94 -18.47 8.39
N TYR A 14 3.62 -18.61 9.52
CA TYR A 14 3.37 -17.80 10.72
C TYR A 14 3.67 -16.31 10.54
N LYS A 15 4.73 -15.96 9.80
CA LYS A 15 5.00 -14.55 9.46
C LYS A 15 3.91 -13.99 8.55
N MET A 16 3.43 -14.77 7.59
CA MET A 16 2.39 -14.37 6.64
C MET A 16 1.02 -14.21 7.32
N SER A 17 0.70 -15.04 8.31
CA SER A 17 -0.56 -14.92 9.07
C SER A 17 -0.63 -13.65 9.92
N ARG A 18 0.53 -13.05 10.26
CA ARG A 18 0.62 -11.79 11.01
C ARG A 18 0.64 -10.54 10.14
N VAL A 19 0.67 -10.68 8.81
CA VAL A 19 0.60 -9.53 7.91
C VAL A 19 -0.80 -8.93 8.00
N LYS A 20 -0.88 -7.74 8.60
CA LYS A 20 -2.15 -7.00 8.71
C LYS A 20 -2.62 -6.57 7.32
N LYS A 21 -3.93 -6.66 7.08
CA LYS A 21 -4.58 -6.21 5.85
C LYS A 21 -4.93 -4.71 5.86
N ARG A 22 -4.95 -4.09 7.04
CA ARG A 22 -5.35 -2.69 7.31
C ARG A 22 -4.62 -2.17 8.53
N ASP A 23 -4.60 -0.86 8.71
CA ASP A 23 -3.90 -0.19 9.81
C ASP A 23 -2.44 -0.64 9.90
N THR A 24 -1.82 -0.79 8.73
CA THR A 24 -0.40 -1.06 8.63
C THR A 24 0.39 0.14 9.16
N LYS A 25 1.64 -0.08 9.58
CA LYS A 25 2.50 1.01 10.07
C LYS A 25 2.61 2.14 9.03
N GLN A 26 2.65 1.75 7.77
CA GLN A 26 2.70 2.62 6.60
C GLN A 26 1.46 3.52 6.52
N GLU A 27 0.25 2.93 6.60
CA GLU A 27 -1.01 3.69 6.60
C GLU A 27 -1.06 4.67 7.77
N ILE A 28 -0.63 4.26 8.97
CA ILE A 28 -0.63 5.12 10.17
C ILE A 28 0.26 6.35 9.96
N VAL A 29 1.45 6.19 9.36
CA VAL A 29 2.35 7.33 9.08
C VAL A 29 1.71 8.31 8.12
N VAL A 30 1.15 7.84 7.00
CA VAL A 30 0.47 8.71 6.01
C VAL A 30 -0.70 9.44 6.66
N ARG A 31 -1.55 8.73 7.41
CA ARG A 31 -2.66 9.32 8.17
C ARG A 31 -2.18 10.40 9.14
N SER A 32 -1.09 10.15 9.85
CA SER A 32 -0.51 11.09 10.81
C SER A 32 -0.03 12.37 10.12
N VAL A 33 0.62 12.27 8.96
CA VAL A 33 1.02 13.44 8.16
C VAL A 33 -0.20 14.22 7.69
N LEU A 34 -1.20 13.56 7.10
CA LEU A 34 -2.43 14.23 6.64
C LEU A 34 -3.18 14.96 7.77
N HIS A 35 -3.24 14.34 8.96
CA HIS A 35 -3.83 14.99 10.13
C HIS A 35 -3.06 16.24 10.55
N ARG A 36 -1.72 16.20 10.57
CA ARG A 36 -0.89 17.37 10.86
C ARG A 36 -1.03 18.49 9.81
N LEU A 37 -1.35 18.12 8.57
CA LEU A 37 -1.65 19.05 7.49
C LEU A 37 -3.09 19.60 7.55
N GLY A 38 -3.91 19.18 8.52
CA GLY A 38 -5.27 19.68 8.71
C GLY A 38 -6.35 19.01 7.85
N TYR A 39 -6.01 17.95 7.10
CA TYR A 39 -6.97 17.28 6.23
C TYR A 39 -7.84 16.27 6.98
N ARG A 40 -9.13 16.25 6.62
CA ARG A 40 -10.08 15.22 7.05
C ARG A 40 -10.26 14.19 5.94
N PHE A 41 -10.30 12.92 6.30
CA PHE A 41 -10.40 11.82 5.36
C PHE A 41 -11.26 10.67 5.91
N ARG A 42 -11.73 9.82 5.02
CA ARG A 42 -12.30 8.51 5.34
C ARG A 42 -11.30 7.42 5.02
N LEU A 43 -11.41 6.30 5.70
CA LEU A 43 -10.55 5.13 5.49
C LEU A 43 -11.34 4.01 4.84
N HIS A 44 -10.69 3.27 3.93
CA HIS A 44 -11.19 2.02 3.35
C HIS A 44 -12.64 2.10 2.84
N ASP A 45 -12.96 3.11 2.02
CA ASP A 45 -14.31 3.29 1.47
C ASP A 45 -14.63 2.15 0.48
N LYS A 46 -15.46 1.21 0.93
CA LYS A 46 -15.84 0.00 0.17
C LYS A 46 -16.73 0.30 -1.04
N ASN A 47 -17.29 1.52 -1.13
CA ASN A 47 -18.11 1.92 -2.26
C ASN A 47 -17.27 2.38 -3.47
N LEU A 48 -15.95 2.48 -3.30
CA LEU A 48 -15.03 2.88 -4.36
C LEU A 48 -14.22 1.68 -4.87
N PRO A 49 -13.93 1.64 -6.19
CA PRO A 49 -13.05 0.64 -6.78
C PRO A 49 -11.76 0.44 -5.97
N GLY A 50 -11.43 -0.82 -5.70
CA GLY A 50 -10.21 -1.20 -4.98
C GLY A 50 -10.17 -0.86 -3.49
N THR A 51 -11.24 -0.32 -2.90
CA THR A 51 -11.33 0.05 -1.47
C THR A 51 -10.15 0.90 -1.02
N PRO A 52 -10.07 2.17 -1.45
CA PRO A 52 -8.90 3.00 -1.22
C PRO A 52 -8.58 3.19 0.26
N ASP A 53 -7.29 3.24 0.58
CA ASP A 53 -6.84 3.37 1.97
C ASP A 53 -7.30 4.69 2.59
N ILE A 54 -7.19 5.78 1.83
CA ILE A 54 -7.54 7.12 2.28
C ILE A 54 -8.34 7.85 1.20
N VAL A 55 -9.47 8.43 1.59
CA VAL A 55 -10.38 9.15 0.70
C VAL A 55 -10.64 10.56 1.24
N LEU A 56 -10.25 11.58 0.48
CA LEU A 56 -10.49 12.98 0.77
C LEU A 56 -11.64 13.50 -0.09
N LYS A 57 -12.88 13.22 0.34
CA LYS A 57 -14.10 13.49 -0.46
C LYS A 57 -14.23 14.95 -0.90
N LYS A 58 -13.95 15.90 0.00
CA LYS A 58 -14.01 17.34 -0.26
C LYS A 58 -13.08 17.77 -1.41
N HIS A 59 -11.95 17.09 -1.56
CA HIS A 59 -10.90 17.45 -2.52
C HIS A 59 -10.92 16.58 -3.78
N LYS A 60 -11.82 15.58 -3.86
CA LYS A 60 -11.81 14.56 -4.92
C LYS A 60 -10.45 13.87 -5.08
N LYS A 61 -9.73 13.67 -3.96
CA LYS A 61 -8.42 13.00 -3.92
C LYS A 61 -8.50 11.66 -3.20
N ILE A 62 -7.76 10.69 -3.73
CA ILE A 62 -7.59 9.35 -3.16
C ILE A 62 -6.10 9.07 -2.99
N ILE A 63 -5.75 8.42 -1.89
CA ILE A 63 -4.38 7.95 -1.64
C ILE A 63 -4.43 6.45 -1.36
N PHE A 64 -3.65 5.69 -2.13
CA PHE A 64 -3.33 4.30 -1.86
C PHE A 64 -1.96 4.19 -1.19
N VAL A 65 -1.85 3.34 -0.19
CA VAL A 65 -0.60 3.04 0.52
C VAL A 65 -0.15 1.63 0.14
N HIS A 66 0.72 1.54 -0.86
CA HIS A 66 1.14 0.26 -1.43
C HIS A 66 2.38 -0.31 -0.74
N GLY A 67 2.26 -1.55 -0.27
CA GLY A 67 3.42 -2.36 0.09
C GLY A 67 4.26 -2.68 -1.16
N CYS A 68 5.56 -2.35 -1.12
CA CYS A 68 6.44 -2.50 -2.28
C CYS A 68 6.49 -3.93 -2.82
N PHE A 69 6.49 -4.92 -1.93
CA PHE A 69 6.46 -6.33 -2.28
C PHE A 69 5.18 -6.74 -3.01
N TRP A 70 4.02 -6.48 -2.39
CA TRP A 70 2.72 -6.98 -2.85
C TRP A 70 2.29 -6.39 -4.18
N HIS A 71 2.67 -5.14 -4.45
CA HIS A 71 2.32 -4.41 -5.66
C HIS A 71 3.49 -4.31 -6.65
N GLY A 72 4.64 -4.95 -6.35
CA GLY A 72 5.77 -5.06 -7.27
C GLY A 72 6.39 -3.73 -7.68
N HIS A 73 6.77 -2.90 -6.69
CA HIS A 73 7.43 -1.62 -6.94
C HIS A 73 8.71 -1.83 -7.76
N LYS A 74 8.86 -1.12 -8.89
CA LYS A 74 10.04 -1.25 -9.75
C LYS A 74 11.29 -0.68 -9.06
N ASN A 75 12.46 -1.26 -9.31
CA ASN A 75 13.76 -0.80 -8.81
C ASN A 75 13.80 -0.59 -7.28
N CYS A 76 13.04 -1.39 -6.53
CA CYS A 76 12.91 -1.26 -5.09
C CYS A 76 13.47 -2.50 -4.39
N ARG A 77 14.35 -2.30 -3.41
CA ARG A 77 14.90 -3.40 -2.60
C ARG A 77 13.83 -4.14 -1.78
N LEU A 78 12.72 -3.47 -1.48
CA LEU A 78 11.60 -4.06 -0.72
C LEU A 78 10.64 -4.88 -1.60
N SER A 79 10.87 -4.97 -2.91
CA SER A 79 10.02 -5.74 -3.84
C SER A 79 10.66 -7.02 -4.38
N SER A 80 11.76 -7.48 -3.78
CA SER A 80 12.45 -8.69 -4.21
C SER A 80 11.56 -9.94 -4.16
N ILE A 81 11.54 -10.69 -5.26
CA ILE A 81 10.78 -11.93 -5.37
C ILE A 81 11.48 -13.04 -4.58
N PRO A 82 10.75 -13.82 -3.75
CA PRO A 82 11.36 -14.90 -3.00
C PRO A 82 11.84 -16.01 -3.94
N LYS A 83 12.97 -16.65 -3.61
CA LYS A 83 13.49 -17.79 -4.39
C LYS A 83 12.53 -19.00 -4.36
N THR A 84 11.80 -19.18 -3.26
CA THR A 84 10.81 -20.25 -3.10
C THR A 84 9.47 -19.84 -3.71
N ASN A 85 8.84 -20.72 -4.48
CA ASN A 85 7.58 -20.47 -5.20
C ASN A 85 7.63 -19.19 -6.07
N SER A 86 8.79 -18.94 -6.69
CA SER A 86 9.07 -17.71 -7.44
C SER A 86 8.05 -17.45 -8.54
N GLU A 87 7.63 -18.49 -9.27
CA GLU A 87 6.65 -18.36 -10.36
C GLU A 87 5.26 -17.93 -9.84
N PHE A 88 4.79 -18.58 -8.78
CA PHE A 88 3.57 -18.17 -8.08
C PHE A 88 3.63 -16.69 -7.63
N TRP A 89 4.76 -16.26 -7.08
CA TRP A 89 4.95 -14.88 -6.63
C TRP A 89 4.97 -13.88 -7.79
N LYS A 90 5.66 -14.20 -8.89
CA LYS A 90 5.65 -13.38 -10.11
C LYS A 90 4.22 -13.20 -10.63
N ASP A 91 3.49 -14.30 -10.82
CA ASP A 91 2.12 -14.28 -11.33
C ASP A 91 1.18 -13.50 -10.41
N LYS A 92 1.33 -13.68 -9.10
CA LYS A 92 0.54 -12.94 -8.10
C LYS A 92 0.81 -11.44 -8.18
N ILE A 93 2.07 -11.03 -8.27
CA ILE A 93 2.46 -9.62 -8.37
C ILE A 93 1.97 -9.01 -9.69
N VAL A 94 2.10 -9.73 -10.81
CA VAL A 94 1.61 -9.30 -12.12
C VAL A 94 0.09 -9.08 -12.08
N ARG A 95 -0.67 -10.04 -11.53
CA ARG A 95 -2.12 -9.90 -11.35
C ARG A 95 -2.49 -8.72 -10.45
N ASN A 96 -1.73 -8.50 -9.36
CA ASN A 96 -1.94 -7.34 -8.49
C ASN A 96 -1.76 -6.04 -9.26
N ARG A 97 -0.64 -5.87 -9.96
CA ARG A 97 -0.37 -4.67 -10.77
C ARG A 97 -1.42 -4.42 -11.84
N LYS A 98 -1.91 -5.48 -12.50
CA LYS A 98 -3.00 -5.37 -13.50
C LYS A 98 -4.29 -4.85 -12.85
N ARG A 99 -4.63 -5.36 -11.66
CA ARG A 99 -5.78 -4.88 -10.88
C ARG A 99 -5.60 -3.43 -10.44
N ASP A 100 -4.43 -3.07 -9.92
CA ASP A 100 -4.14 -1.72 -9.43
C ASP A 100 -4.26 -0.69 -10.57
N LYS A 101 -3.75 -1.02 -11.76
CA LYS A 101 -3.93 -0.18 -12.96
C LYS A 101 -5.40 0.01 -13.33
N LYS A 102 -6.20 -1.06 -13.30
CA LYS A 102 -7.63 -0.98 -13.58
C LYS A 102 -8.34 -0.11 -12.55
N VAL A 103 -8.13 -0.36 -11.26
CA VAL A 103 -8.72 0.40 -10.15
C VAL A 103 -8.39 1.89 -10.27
N LYS A 104 -7.12 2.22 -10.52
CA LYS A 104 -6.71 3.61 -10.71
C LYS A 104 -7.48 4.26 -11.87
N SER A 105 -7.54 3.58 -13.02
CA SER A 105 -8.27 4.08 -14.18
C SER A 105 -9.76 4.26 -13.90
N ASP A 106 -10.41 3.32 -13.22
CA ASP A 106 -11.83 3.40 -12.88
C ASP A 106 -12.09 4.64 -11.98
N LEU A 107 -11.21 4.90 -11.01
CA LEU A 107 -11.31 6.06 -10.11
C LEU A 107 -11.07 7.38 -10.83
N GLU A 108 -10.09 7.44 -11.72
CA GLU A 108 -9.81 8.63 -12.54
C GLU A 108 -11.00 8.96 -13.46
N LEU A 109 -11.63 7.95 -14.06
CA LEU A 109 -12.86 8.11 -14.85
C LEU A 109 -14.05 8.59 -14.01
N MET A 110 -14.09 8.25 -12.72
CA MET A 110 -15.08 8.77 -11.76
C MET A 110 -14.74 10.19 -11.26
N GLY A 111 -13.70 10.84 -11.81
CA GLY A 111 -13.31 12.21 -11.48
C GLY A 111 -12.46 12.33 -10.21
N TRP A 112 -11.82 11.24 -9.75
CA TRP A 112 -10.89 11.29 -8.63
C TRP A 112 -9.45 11.44 -9.10
N SER A 113 -8.67 12.31 -8.47
CA SER A 113 -7.21 12.22 -8.58
C SER A 113 -6.68 11.15 -7.63
N VAL A 114 -5.76 10.32 -8.10
CA VAL A 114 -5.22 9.18 -7.34
C VAL A 114 -3.71 9.32 -7.14
N LEU A 115 -3.26 9.29 -5.89
CA LEU A 115 -1.86 9.19 -5.51
C LEU A 115 -1.56 7.79 -4.96
N ILE A 116 -0.43 7.23 -5.37
CA ILE A 116 0.09 5.97 -4.81
C ILE A 116 1.34 6.31 -4.00
N VAL A 117 1.28 6.08 -2.69
CA VAL A 117 2.41 6.20 -1.78
C VAL A 117 2.98 4.80 -1.55
N TRP A 118 4.24 4.60 -1.91
CA TRP A 118 4.92 3.32 -1.71
C TRP A 118 5.54 3.23 -0.33
N GLN A 119 5.51 2.03 0.25
CA GLN A 119 6.10 1.74 1.56
C GLN A 119 7.53 2.26 1.71
N CYS A 120 8.38 2.15 0.68
CA CYS A 120 9.76 2.62 0.75
C CYS A 120 9.89 4.15 0.83
N GLN A 121 8.89 4.89 0.34
CA GLN A 121 8.87 6.36 0.36
C GLN A 121 8.48 6.90 1.74
N ILE A 122 7.86 6.07 2.58
CA ILE A 122 7.39 6.46 3.92
C ILE A 122 8.55 6.53 4.93
N ILE A 123 9.71 5.96 4.59
CA ILE A 123 10.90 5.98 5.44
C ILE A 123 11.41 7.42 5.62
N ASP A 124 11.35 8.22 4.55
CA ASP A 124 11.64 9.65 4.62
C ASP A 124 10.33 10.45 4.74
N THR A 125 10.02 10.84 5.97
CA THR A 125 8.81 11.62 6.26
C THR A 125 8.83 13.03 5.64
N GLY A 126 10.02 13.59 5.37
CA GLY A 126 10.15 14.89 4.72
C GLY A 126 9.69 14.83 3.27
N SER A 127 10.27 13.91 2.49
CA SER A 127 9.86 13.67 1.11
C SER A 127 8.39 13.27 0.99
N LEU A 128 7.90 12.40 1.89
CA LEU A 128 6.49 12.02 1.95
C LEU A 128 5.59 13.24 2.14
N ARG A 129 5.93 14.12 3.08
CA ARG A 129 5.14 15.32 3.36
C ARG A 129 5.05 16.22 2.13
N SER A 130 6.17 16.54 1.49
CA SER A 130 6.18 17.41 0.31
C SER A 130 5.38 16.81 -0.86
N SER A 131 5.45 15.50 -1.06
CA SER A 131 4.64 14.81 -2.07
C SER A 131 3.14 14.89 -1.77
N LEU A 132 2.75 14.72 -0.51
CA LEU A 132 1.35 14.85 -0.08
C LEU A 132 0.84 16.28 -0.22
N GLU A 133 1.62 17.27 0.22
CA GLU A 133 1.25 18.69 0.09
C GLU A 133 1.03 19.07 -1.38
N SER A 134 1.99 18.76 -2.26
CA SER A 134 1.88 19.04 -3.70
C SER A 134 0.65 18.39 -4.34
N PHE A 135 0.36 17.13 -4.01
CA PHE A 135 -0.81 16.43 -4.53
C PHE A 135 -2.13 17.02 -4.03
N LEU A 136 -2.18 17.49 -2.79
CA LEU A 136 -3.39 18.04 -2.17
C LEU A 136 -3.63 19.51 -2.52
N SER A 137 -2.59 20.25 -2.94
CA SER A 137 -2.68 21.64 -3.37
C SER A 137 -2.89 21.81 -4.89
N SER A 138 -2.82 20.72 -5.67
CA SER A 138 -3.13 20.69 -7.10
C SER A 138 -4.62 20.49 -7.35
#